data_AF-A0A2W4PII3-F1
#
_entry.id   AF-A0A2W4PII3-F1
#
_cell.length_a   1.000
_cell.length_b   1.000
_cell.length_c   1.000
_cell.angle_alpha   90.00
_cell.angle_beta   90.00
_cell.angle_gamma   90.00
#
_symmetry.space_group_name_H-M   'P 1'
#
loop_
_entity.id
_entity.type
_entity.pdbx_description
1 polymer ?
#
loop_
_entity_poly.entity_id
_entity_poly.type
_entity_poly.pdbx_seq_one_letter_code
_entity_poly.pdbx_strand_id
1 'polypeptide(L)'
;VGAERSRRLPVNPRWVPLSGFREQLPDVALPPEAAGGRVELTGRLAGLPSVGLASGRLAPAADGRWPRVTSFPTMEQLEQAYGSKLLPVVLLLDADAGPGFVREWHPPGLPPERHVGYAVQWWAFALLLVGLFTGLNLKKRDD
;
A
#
# COMPACT_ATOMS: atom_id res chain seq x y z
N VAL A 1 -26.14 7.84 -34.40
CA VAL A 1 -26.05 8.90 -33.37
C VAL A 1 -25.45 8.25 -32.13
N GLY A 2 -24.13 8.36 -31.95
CA GLY A 2 -23.40 7.63 -30.91
C GLY A 2 -23.59 8.29 -29.56
N ALA A 3 -24.18 7.55 -28.61
CA ALA A 3 -24.15 7.96 -27.22
C ALA A 3 -22.67 8.09 -26.80
N GLU A 4 -22.21 9.30 -26.50
CA GLU A 4 -21.04 9.48 -25.66
C GLU A 4 -21.32 8.72 -24.35
N ARG A 5 -20.87 7.47 -24.27
CA ARG A 5 -20.89 6.74 -23.02
C ARG A 5 -20.00 7.55 -22.09
N SER A 6 -20.59 8.25 -21.13
CA SER A 6 -19.87 8.94 -20.06
C SER A 6 -19.05 7.89 -19.31
N ARG A 7 -17.81 7.67 -19.74
CA ARG A 7 -16.90 6.71 -19.13
C ARG A 7 -16.45 7.31 -17.80
N ARG A 8 -16.62 6.56 -16.72
CA ARG A 8 -16.27 7.01 -15.37
C ARG A 8 -14.85 6.58 -15.04
N LEU A 9 -14.07 7.50 -14.49
CA LEU A 9 -12.69 7.26 -14.07
C LEU A 9 -12.69 6.98 -12.56
N PRO A 10 -12.29 5.78 -12.11
CA PRO A 10 -12.03 5.53 -10.70
C PRO A 10 -10.93 6.47 -10.18
N VAL A 11 -11.13 7.00 -8.97
CA VAL A 11 -10.17 7.87 -8.29
C VAL A 11 -9.73 7.19 -7.00
N ASN A 12 -8.42 7.12 -6.78
CA ASN A 12 -7.82 6.70 -5.53
C ASN A 12 -7.35 7.95 -4.76
N PRO A 13 -8.07 8.36 -3.70
CA PRO A 13 -7.74 9.56 -2.95
C PRO A 13 -6.61 9.37 -1.92
N ARG A 14 -6.03 8.17 -1.82
CA ARG A 14 -5.07 7.68 -0.80
C ARG A 14 -5.73 7.22 0.51
N TRP A 15 -4.94 7.17 1.58
CA TRP A 15 -5.23 6.49 2.84
C TRP A 15 -5.98 7.39 3.80
N VAL A 16 -6.94 6.80 4.51
CA VAL A 16 -7.58 7.38 5.69
C VAL A 16 -7.09 6.60 6.90
N PRO A 17 -6.72 7.27 8.01
CA PRO A 17 -6.32 6.58 9.22
C PRO A 17 -7.48 5.73 9.75
N LEU A 18 -7.16 4.48 10.11
CA LEU A 18 -8.12 3.62 10.78
C LEU A 18 -8.12 3.97 12.27
N SER A 19 -9.19 4.62 12.74
CA SER A 19 -9.39 4.90 14.17
C SER A 19 -10.04 3.70 14.85
N GLY A 20 -9.26 2.90 15.57
CA GLY A 20 -9.77 1.82 16.41
C GLY A 20 -9.78 0.45 15.73
N PHE A 21 -10.95 -0.20 15.70
CA PHE A 21 -11.10 -1.61 15.31
C PHE A 21 -11.52 -1.78 13.85
N ARG A 22 -11.30 -2.98 13.27
CA ARG A 22 -11.61 -3.26 11.85
C ARG A 22 -13.10 -3.30 11.52
N GLU A 23 -13.94 -3.47 12.54
CA GLU A 23 -15.40 -3.45 12.41
C GLU A 23 -15.95 -2.03 12.30
N GLN A 24 -15.16 -1.02 12.71
CA GLN A 24 -15.51 0.40 12.62
C GLN A 24 -14.80 1.02 11.42
N LEU A 25 -15.53 1.15 10.31
CA LEU A 25 -14.98 1.77 9.11
C LEU A 25 -14.83 3.28 9.31
N PRO A 26 -13.75 3.88 8.80
CA PRO A 26 -13.59 5.33 8.85
C PRO A 26 -14.66 6.01 8.00
N ASP A 27 -15.02 7.23 8.39
CA ASP A 27 -15.89 8.06 7.57
C ASP A 27 -15.13 8.48 6.30
N VAL A 28 -15.67 8.09 5.15
CA VAL A 28 -15.14 8.40 3.81
C VAL A 28 -16.03 9.39 3.07
N ALA A 29 -16.92 10.10 3.78
CA ALA A 29 -17.68 11.18 3.22
C ALA A 29 -16.74 12.23 2.60
N LEU A 30 -17.07 12.64 1.37
CA LEU A 30 -16.36 13.75 0.74
C LEU A 30 -16.69 15.04 1.51
N PRO A 31 -15.72 15.97 1.63
CA PRO A 31 -15.98 17.27 2.24
C PRO A 31 -17.15 17.99 1.56
N PRO A 32 -17.93 18.80 2.29
CA PRO A 32 -19.09 19.52 1.73
C PRO A 32 -18.73 20.36 0.50
N GLU A 33 -17.54 20.96 0.46
CA GLU A 33 -17.04 21.72 -0.70
C GLU A 33 -16.87 20.87 -1.97
N ALA A 34 -16.64 19.55 -1.83
CA ALA A 34 -16.60 18.60 -2.93
C ALA A 34 -17.99 18.01 -3.26
N ALA A 35 -18.96 18.15 -2.34
CA ALA A 35 -20.30 17.60 -2.46
C ALA A 35 -21.22 18.55 -3.27
N GLY A 36 -21.05 18.58 -4.59
CA GLY A 36 -21.98 19.23 -5.52
C GLY A 36 -21.35 20.23 -6.49
N GLY A 37 -20.06 20.54 -6.32
CA GLY A 37 -19.28 21.38 -7.23
C GLY A 37 -18.46 20.58 -8.26
N ARG A 38 -17.90 21.28 -9.24
CA ARG A 38 -16.79 20.74 -10.05
C ARG A 38 -15.49 20.99 -9.31
N VAL A 39 -14.71 19.93 -9.09
CA VAL A 39 -13.37 20.01 -8.47
C VAL A 39 -12.34 19.62 -9.52
N GLU A 40 -11.26 20.38 -9.60
CA GLU A 40 -10.09 20.03 -10.42
C GLU A 40 -9.23 19.03 -9.65
N LEU A 41 -8.91 17.91 -10.29
CA LEU A 41 -8.12 16.83 -9.69
C LEU A 41 -6.87 16.60 -10.53
N THR A 42 -5.71 16.62 -9.89
CA THR A 42 -4.42 16.30 -10.51
C THR A 42 -3.84 15.04 -9.89
N GLY A 43 -3.20 14.21 -10.71
CA GLY A 43 -2.67 12.94 -10.28
C GLY A 43 -2.02 12.15 -11.40
N ARG A 44 -1.64 10.93 -11.08
CA ARG A 44 -1.02 9.98 -12.01
C ARG A 44 -2.00 8.87 -12.36
N LEU A 45 -2.05 8.50 -13.65
CA LEU A 45 -2.81 7.33 -14.08
C LEU A 45 -1.98 6.07 -13.83
N ALA A 46 -2.59 5.05 -13.21
CA ALA A 46 -2.02 3.72 -13.15
C ALA A 46 -3.09 2.64 -13.23
N GLY A 47 -2.67 1.39 -13.39
CA GLY A 47 -3.55 0.23 -13.23
C GLY A 47 -3.94 0.00 -11.77
N LEU A 48 -4.89 -0.91 -11.56
CA LEU A 48 -5.18 -1.41 -10.22
C LEU A 48 -3.93 -2.09 -9.63
N PRO A 49 -3.70 -1.97 -8.30
CA PRO A 49 -2.57 -2.62 -7.67
C PRO A 49 -2.67 -4.13 -7.85
N SER A 50 -1.60 -4.74 -8.33
CA SER A 50 -1.44 -6.20 -8.40
C SER A 50 -0.35 -6.62 -7.40
N VAL A 51 -0.68 -7.58 -6.55
CA VAL A 51 0.33 -8.28 -5.71
C VAL A 51 0.62 -9.63 -6.33
N GLY A 52 1.90 -10.02 -6.32
CA GLY A 52 2.35 -11.28 -6.92
C GLY A 52 1.68 -12.50 -6.30
N LEU A 53 1.58 -12.55 -4.97
CA LEU A 53 0.79 -13.53 -4.23
C LEU A 53 -0.33 -12.80 -3.48
N ALA A 54 -1.56 -13.00 -3.93
CA ALA A 54 -2.74 -12.33 -3.39
C ALA A 54 -3.52 -13.27 -2.45
N SER A 55 -2.90 -13.70 -1.35
CA SER A 55 -3.64 -14.35 -0.27
C SER A 55 -4.61 -13.34 0.34
N GLY A 56 -5.92 -13.57 0.23
CA GLY A 56 -6.94 -12.66 0.75
C GLY A 56 -7.48 -11.64 -0.26
N ARG A 57 -7.57 -11.98 -1.55
CA ARG A 57 -8.43 -11.21 -2.47
C ARG A 57 -9.86 -11.24 -1.99
N LEU A 58 -10.48 -10.07 -1.98
CA LEU A 58 -11.88 -9.91 -1.60
C LEU A 58 -12.52 -8.96 -2.60
N ALA A 59 -13.36 -9.49 -3.48
CA ALA A 59 -14.15 -8.66 -4.38
C ALA A 59 -15.11 -7.77 -3.56
N PRO A 60 -15.42 -6.55 -4.02
CA PRO A 60 -16.52 -5.80 -3.44
C PRO A 60 -17.81 -6.63 -3.54
N ALA A 61 -18.66 -6.55 -2.51
CA ALA A 61 -20.02 -7.09 -2.61
C ALA A 61 -20.71 -6.48 -3.86
N ALA A 62 -21.53 -7.26 -4.57
CA ALA A 62 -22.23 -6.78 -5.76
C ALA A 62 -23.33 -5.78 -5.38
N ASP A 63 -23.96 -5.98 -4.24
CA ASP A 63 -25.07 -5.23 -3.67
C ASP A 63 -24.73 -4.65 -2.29
N GLY A 64 -25.65 -3.86 -1.72
CA GLY A 64 -25.47 -3.18 -0.43
C GLY A 64 -25.05 -1.71 -0.51
N ARG A 65 -24.91 -1.06 0.65
CA ARG A 65 -24.55 0.37 0.74
C ARG A 65 -23.03 0.56 0.72
N TRP A 66 -22.57 1.64 0.10
CA TRP A 66 -21.17 2.08 0.23
C TRP A 66 -20.92 2.69 1.62
N PRO A 67 -19.69 2.58 2.18
CA PRO A 67 -18.48 1.99 1.59
C PRO A 67 -18.43 0.46 1.68
N ARG A 68 -17.83 -0.20 0.67
CA ARG A 68 -17.64 -1.66 0.61
C ARG A 68 -16.14 -1.99 0.71
N VAL A 69 -15.75 -2.76 1.72
CA VAL A 69 -14.34 -3.17 1.90
C VAL A 69 -13.95 -4.23 0.87
N THR A 70 -12.83 -4.03 0.19
CA THR A 70 -12.32 -4.91 -0.86
C THR A 70 -10.79 -4.99 -0.80
N SER A 71 -10.23 -6.09 -1.29
CA SER A 71 -8.79 -6.37 -1.34
C SER A 71 -8.42 -6.84 -2.74
N PHE A 72 -7.60 -6.04 -3.42
CA PHE A 72 -7.12 -6.26 -4.80
C PHE A 72 -8.22 -6.68 -5.80
N PRO A 73 -9.31 -5.89 -5.96
CA PRO A 73 -10.35 -6.21 -6.91
C PRO A 73 -9.85 -6.08 -8.35
N THR A 74 -10.46 -6.83 -9.27
CA THR A 74 -10.29 -6.61 -10.71
C THR A 74 -11.18 -5.46 -11.18
N MET A 75 -10.86 -4.89 -12.36
CA MET A 75 -11.70 -3.83 -12.93
C MET A 75 -13.13 -4.31 -13.19
N GLU A 76 -13.29 -5.56 -13.64
CA GLU A 76 -14.60 -6.18 -13.87
C GLU A 76 -15.44 -6.27 -12.59
N GLN A 77 -14.82 -6.62 -11.46
CA GLN A 77 -15.50 -6.66 -10.17
C GLN A 77 -15.95 -5.27 -9.71
N LEU A 78 -15.15 -4.24 -9.98
CA LEU A 78 -15.53 -2.85 -9.70
C LEU A 78 -16.67 -2.39 -10.61
N GLU A 79 -16.64 -2.73 -11.90
CA GLU A 79 -17.73 -2.42 -12.84
C GLU A 79 -19.05 -3.08 -12.41
N GLN A 80 -19.00 -4.33 -11.95
CA GLN A 80 -20.17 -5.05 -11.44
C GLN A 80 -20.72 -4.41 -10.17
N ALA A 81 -19.88 -4.09 -9.19
CA ALA A 81 -20.30 -3.46 -7.94
C ALA A 81 -20.81 -2.02 -8.15
N TYR A 82 -20.27 -1.29 -9.14
CA TYR A 82 -20.67 0.08 -9.46
C TYR A 82 -21.87 0.15 -10.42
N GLY A 83 -22.11 -0.89 -11.23
CA GLY A 83 -23.21 -0.95 -12.20
C GLY A 83 -22.97 -0.15 -13.48
N SER A 84 -21.73 0.24 -13.79
CA SER A 84 -21.40 0.97 -15.02
C SER A 84 -19.98 0.70 -15.51
N LYS A 85 -19.71 1.03 -16.77
CA LYS A 85 -18.37 0.86 -17.35
C LYS A 85 -17.38 1.88 -16.81
N LEU A 86 -16.23 1.40 -16.37
CA LEU A 86 -15.14 2.18 -15.81
C LEU A 86 -13.99 2.23 -16.83
N LEU A 87 -13.17 3.29 -16.80
CA LEU A 87 -11.91 3.24 -17.53
C LEU A 87 -11.00 2.16 -16.92
N PRO A 88 -10.19 1.44 -17.72
CA PRO A 88 -9.27 0.41 -17.24
C PRO A 88 -8.02 1.00 -16.55
N VAL A 89 -8.15 2.18 -15.95
CA VAL A 89 -7.11 2.91 -15.24
C VAL A 89 -7.73 3.60 -14.03
N VAL A 90 -6.91 3.89 -13.03
CA VAL A 90 -7.29 4.63 -11.83
C VAL A 90 -6.46 5.90 -11.78
N LEU A 91 -7.08 7.03 -11.41
CA LEU A 91 -6.37 8.26 -11.09
C LEU A 91 -5.89 8.22 -9.64
N LEU A 92 -4.59 8.21 -9.43
CA LEU A 92 -3.96 8.33 -8.13
C LEU A 92 -3.72 9.82 -7.86
N LEU A 93 -4.46 10.40 -6.92
CA LEU A 93 -4.36 11.82 -6.62
C LEU A 93 -2.97 12.18 -6.09
N ASP A 94 -2.43 13.32 -6.55
CA ASP A 94 -1.16 13.85 -6.06
C ASP A 94 -1.24 14.29 -4.60
N ALA A 95 -0.07 14.48 -3.98
CA ALA A 95 0.02 14.79 -2.55
C ALA A 95 -0.62 16.15 -2.20
N ASP A 96 -0.78 17.04 -3.17
CA ASP A 96 -1.29 18.39 -2.92
C ASP A 96 -2.76 18.58 -3.36
N ALA A 97 -3.43 17.50 -3.82
CA ALA A 97 -4.74 17.57 -4.47
C ALA A 97 -5.97 17.69 -3.53
N GLY A 98 -5.84 18.29 -2.34
CA GLY A 98 -6.99 18.66 -1.48
C GLY A 98 -6.95 18.17 -0.02
N PRO A 99 -7.93 18.50 0.82
CA PRO A 99 -7.95 18.11 2.24
C PRO A 99 -8.39 16.64 2.46
N GLY A 100 -7.87 15.97 3.50
CA GLY A 100 -8.52 14.80 4.11
C GLY A 100 -7.79 13.43 4.10
N PHE A 101 -6.76 13.22 3.26
CA PHE A 101 -6.07 11.92 3.16
C PHE A 101 -4.61 12.01 3.60
N VAL A 102 -4.16 11.05 4.42
CA VAL A 102 -2.80 11.02 4.97
C VAL A 102 -1.82 10.58 3.88
N ARG A 103 -0.74 11.35 3.74
CA ARG A 103 0.19 11.29 2.59
C ARG A 103 1.60 10.84 2.94
N GLU A 104 1.89 10.62 4.21
CA GLU A 104 3.20 10.17 4.67
C GLU A 104 3.41 8.69 4.34
N TRP A 105 3.94 8.43 3.15
CA TRP A 105 4.53 7.14 2.82
C TRP A 105 5.97 7.11 3.33
N HIS A 106 6.24 6.26 4.32
CA HIS A 106 7.60 5.78 4.56
C HIS A 106 7.80 4.52 3.70
N PRO A 107 8.77 4.50 2.77
CA PRO A 107 9.04 3.30 2.00
C PRO A 107 9.35 2.14 2.96
N PRO A 108 8.69 0.98 2.82
CA PRO A 108 8.99 -0.18 3.65
C PRO A 108 10.42 -0.64 3.34
N GLY A 109 11.29 -0.62 4.36
CA GLY A 109 12.68 -1.03 4.23
C GLY A 109 13.46 -0.76 5.52
N LEU A 110 14.47 -1.58 5.79
CA LEU A 110 15.45 -1.25 6.82
C LEU A 110 16.32 -0.11 6.25
N PRO A 111 16.57 0.96 7.02
CA PRO A 111 17.42 2.04 6.54
C PRO A 111 18.84 1.48 6.32
N PRO A 112 19.61 1.98 5.32
CA PRO A 112 20.90 1.43 4.92
C PRO A 112 21.88 1.19 6.08
N GLU A 113 21.81 2.03 7.10
CA GLU A 113 22.63 1.99 8.31
C GLU A 113 22.45 0.67 9.08
N ARG A 114 21.25 0.07 9.04
CA ARG A 114 21.02 -1.23 9.68
C ARG A 114 21.76 -2.38 8.97
N HIS A 115 21.97 -2.30 7.67
CA HIS A 115 22.79 -3.29 6.96
C HIS A 115 24.27 -3.21 7.37
N VAL A 116 24.77 -1.99 7.62
CA VAL A 116 26.12 -1.77 8.15
C VAL A 116 26.25 -2.34 9.57
N GLY A 117 25.24 -2.11 10.42
CA GLY A 117 25.19 -2.70 11.77
C GLY A 117 25.29 -4.23 11.76
N TYR A 118 24.54 -4.89 10.87
CA TYR A 118 24.64 -6.35 10.69
C TYR A 118 26.01 -6.79 10.19
N ALA A 119 26.60 -6.07 9.23
CA ALA A 119 27.94 -6.40 8.74
C ALA A 119 28.98 -6.35 9.87
N VAL A 120 28.99 -5.29 10.68
CA VAL A 120 29.89 -5.16 11.85
C VAL A 120 29.65 -6.29 12.84
N GLN A 121 28.40 -6.64 13.11
CA GLN A 121 28.05 -7.75 14.00
C GLN A 121 28.60 -9.09 13.48
N TRP A 122 28.44 -9.39 12.20
CA TRP A 122 28.98 -10.61 11.59
C TRP A 122 30.51 -10.65 11.63
N TRP A 123 31.18 -9.53 11.38
CA TRP A 123 32.64 -9.42 11.52
C TRP A 123 33.10 -9.65 12.96
N ALA A 124 32.39 -9.09 13.94
CA ALA A 124 32.69 -9.31 15.36
C ALA A 124 32.56 -10.80 15.74
N PHE A 125 31.50 -11.48 15.27
CA PHE A 125 31.34 -12.92 15.48
C PHE A 125 32.42 -13.74 14.80
N ALA A 126 32.78 -13.40 13.56
CA ALA A 126 33.87 -14.07 12.84
C ALA A 126 35.21 -13.92 13.58
N LEU A 127 35.55 -12.71 14.03
CA LEU A 127 36.76 -12.45 14.80
C LEU A 127 36.78 -13.19 16.14
N LEU A 128 35.65 -13.21 16.86
CA LEU A 128 35.52 -13.96 18.10
C LEU A 128 35.72 -15.45 17.88
N LEU A 129 35.11 -16.01 16.82
CA LEU A 129 35.28 -17.42 16.43
C LEU A 129 36.72 -17.76 16.07
N VAL A 130 37.40 -16.93 15.28
CA VAL A 130 38.82 -17.11 14.94
C VAL A 130 39.66 -17.05 16.22
N GLY A 131 39.47 -16.04 17.07
CA GLY A 131 40.21 -15.90 18.33
C GLY A 131 40.03 -17.10 19.26
N LEU A 132 38.78 -17.58 19.41
CA LEU A 132 38.48 -18.77 20.21
C LEU A 132 39.09 -20.03 19.59
N PHE A 133 38.95 -20.22 18.28
CA PHE A 133 39.53 -21.36 17.57
C PHE A 133 41.05 -21.39 17.73
N THR A 134 41.73 -20.26 17.49
CA THR A 134 43.17 -20.12 17.67
C THR A 134 43.58 -20.39 19.12
N GLY A 135 42.92 -19.77 20.10
CA GLY A 135 43.26 -19.94 21.53
C GLY A 135 43.03 -21.35 22.06
N LEU A 136 41.98 -22.05 21.60
CA LEU A 136 41.66 -23.41 22.01
C LEU A 136 42.49 -24.47 21.28
N ASN A 137 42.90 -24.22 20.02
CA ASN A 137 43.61 -25.23 19.21
C ASN A 137 45.14 -25.03 19.18
N LEU A 138 45.67 -23.86 19.51
CA LEU A 138 47.12 -23.63 19.63
C LEU A 138 47.64 -23.73 21.06
N LYS A 139 46.80 -24.07 22.04
CA LYS A 139 47.28 -24.40 23.38
C LYS A 139 48.14 -25.66 23.28
N LYS A 140 49.46 -25.47 23.38
CA LYS A 140 50.46 -26.54 23.45
C LYS A 140 50.01 -27.53 24.52
N ARG A 141 50.00 -28.82 24.15
CA ARG A 141 50.10 -29.89 25.16
C ARG A 141 51.44 -29.66 25.85
N ASP A 142 51.38 -29.10 27.06
CA ASP A 142 52.45 -29.35 28.00
C ASP A 142 52.19 -30.77 28.52
N ASP A 143 53.20 -31.62 28.28
CA ASP A 143 53.31 -33.08 28.48
C ASP A 143 52.90 -34.00 27.30
#